data_AF-A0A1S8WLU9-F1
#
_entry.id   AF-A0A1S8WLU9-F1
#
_cell.length_a   1.000
_cell.length_b   1.000
_cell.length_c   1.000
_cell.angle_alpha   90.00
_cell.angle_beta   90.00
_cell.angle_gamma   90.00
#
_symmetry.space_group_name_H-M   'P 1'
#
loop_
_entity.id
_entity.type
_entity.pdbx_description
1 polymer ?
#
loop_
_entity_poly.entity_id
_entity_poly.type
_entity_poly.pdbx_seq_one_letter_code
_entity_poly.pdbx_strand_id
1 'polypeptide(L)'
;MAELEMVRLADTIDVAVILSGPNQEYQLMNFLKNLLYYQGRFNSSSEECKLNYTVQRDYVCPKQLTVLYNPLNIHLFLDSLGMDFILNVIHTWRIRDVEFTFYPFDSLMRYVQAIPDIHTAGIAALVKIAVPEVITPGVNKVILLDSDMLFSENINVLWNEFENFNESQ
;
A
#
# COMPACT_ATOMS: atom_id res chain seq x y z
N MET A 1 -23.62 11.24 19.28
CA MET A 1 -22.37 10.58 18.85
C MET A 1 -22.75 9.57 17.79
N ALA A 2 -22.35 9.81 16.54
CA ALA A 2 -22.53 8.84 15.46
C ALA A 2 -21.36 7.86 15.51
N GLU A 3 -21.64 6.56 15.57
CA GLU A 3 -20.64 5.50 15.61
C GLU A 3 -20.27 5.12 14.16
N LEU A 4 -18.97 5.05 13.85
CA LEU A 4 -18.47 4.61 12.54
C LEU A 4 -18.60 3.09 12.48
N GLU A 5 -19.44 2.58 11.57
CA GLU A 5 -19.58 1.14 11.37
C GLU A 5 -18.60 0.69 10.28
N MET A 6 -17.60 -0.10 10.66
CA MET A 6 -16.66 -0.69 9.72
C MET A 6 -17.12 -2.10 9.33
N VAL A 7 -17.38 -2.32 8.03
CA VAL A 7 -17.82 -3.60 7.50
C VAL A 7 -16.72 -4.22 6.63
N ARG A 8 -16.24 -5.40 7.05
CA ARG A 8 -15.17 -6.15 6.39
C ARG A 8 -15.68 -6.81 5.12
N LEU A 9 -15.04 -6.54 3.99
CA LEU A 9 -15.24 -7.27 2.73
C LEU A 9 -14.43 -8.58 2.73
N ALA A 10 -14.87 -9.54 1.90
CA ALA A 10 -14.24 -10.85 1.84
C ALA A 10 -12.91 -10.84 1.08
N ASP A 11 -12.84 -10.07 0.00
CA ASP A 11 -11.67 -10.01 -0.89
C ASP A 11 -10.51 -9.23 -0.24
N THR A 12 -9.29 -9.72 -0.38
CA THR A 12 -8.07 -9.06 0.12
C THR A 12 -7.48 -8.20 -0.99
N ILE A 13 -7.04 -6.99 -0.67
CA ILE A 13 -6.30 -6.12 -1.58
C ILE A 13 -4.81 -6.35 -1.34
N ASP A 14 -4.14 -6.93 -2.33
CA ASP A 14 -2.69 -7.09 -2.36
C ASP A 14 -2.03 -5.86 -3.01
N VAL A 15 -1.17 -5.19 -2.24
CA VAL A 15 -0.42 -4.01 -2.68
C VAL A 15 1.06 -4.33 -2.62
N ALA A 16 1.78 -4.13 -3.71
CA ALA A 16 3.24 -4.26 -3.75
C ALA A 16 3.90 -2.87 -3.74
N VAL A 17 4.97 -2.74 -2.97
CA VAL A 17 5.81 -1.54 -2.94
C VAL A 17 7.28 -1.97 -2.94
N ILE A 18 8.07 -1.35 -3.82
CA ILE A 18 9.52 -1.57 -3.88
C ILE A 18 10.22 -0.36 -3.27
N LEU A 19 11.08 -0.61 -2.30
CA LEU A 19 11.96 0.41 -1.72
C LEU A 19 13.37 0.19 -2.25
N SER A 20 13.84 1.17 -3.01
CA SER A 20 15.22 1.20 -3.50
C SER A 20 15.79 2.60 -3.30
N GLY A 21 16.93 2.67 -2.62
CA GLY A 21 17.63 3.92 -2.34
C GLY A 21 17.43 4.45 -0.92
N PRO A 22 18.15 5.53 -0.56
CA PRO A 22 18.22 6.02 0.81
C PRO A 22 16.93 6.75 1.24
N ASN A 23 16.58 6.59 2.52
CA ASN A 23 15.46 7.29 3.19
C ASN A 23 14.05 6.93 2.66
N GLN A 24 13.92 5.87 1.87
CA GLN A 24 12.64 5.43 1.32
C GLN A 24 11.69 4.90 2.40
N GLU A 25 12.22 4.50 3.55
CA GLU A 25 11.43 4.03 4.68
C GLU A 25 10.49 5.13 5.19
N TYR A 26 10.95 6.38 5.22
CA TYR A 26 10.12 7.51 5.66
C TYR A 26 9.00 7.83 4.66
N GLN A 27 9.26 7.67 3.36
CA GLN A 27 8.23 7.82 2.33
C GLN A 27 7.19 6.71 2.45
N LEU A 28 7.65 5.46 2.62
CA LEU A 28 6.78 4.33 2.90
C LEU A 28 5.90 4.58 4.14
N MET A 29 6.45 5.17 5.21
CA MET A 29 5.65 5.49 6.39
C MET A 29 4.50 6.45 6.07
N ASN A 30 4.73 7.45 5.21
CA ASN A 30 3.68 8.38 4.79
C ASN A 30 2.67 7.71 3.88
N PHE A 31 3.13 6.91 2.92
CA PHE A 31 2.30 6.08 2.05
C PHE A 31 1.36 5.18 2.88
N LEU A 32 1.90 4.41 3.82
CA LEU A 32 1.13 3.49 4.66
C LEU A 32 0.11 4.24 5.52
N LYS A 33 0.51 5.36 6.14
CA LYS A 33 -0.41 6.19 6.94
C LYS A 33 -1.55 6.73 6.10
N ASN A 34 -1.25 7.23 4.91
CA ASN A 34 -2.22 7.79 4.00
C ASN A 34 -3.18 6.70 3.45
N LEU A 35 -2.67 5.55 3.01
CA LEU A 35 -3.47 4.39 2.59
C LEU A 35 -4.47 3.94 3.67
N LEU A 36 -3.96 3.74 4.88
CA LEU A 36 -4.76 3.27 6.02
C LEU A 36 -5.74 4.33 6.54
N TYR A 37 -5.42 5.62 6.37
CA TYR A 37 -6.33 6.72 6.66
C TYR A 37 -7.56 6.67 5.76
N TYR A 38 -7.38 6.52 4.44
CA TYR A 38 -8.49 6.43 3.49
C TYR A 38 -9.27 5.10 3.58
N GLN A 39 -8.69 4.05 4.16
CA GLN A 39 -9.44 2.85 4.55
C GLN A 39 -10.21 3.00 5.89
N GLY A 40 -10.16 4.16 6.55
CA GLY A 40 -10.81 4.39 7.84
C GLY A 40 -10.16 3.66 9.02
N ARG A 41 -8.95 3.10 8.83
CA ARG A 41 -8.25 2.28 9.85
C ARG A 41 -7.40 3.12 10.81
N PHE A 42 -6.98 4.31 10.38
CA PHE A 42 -6.51 5.35 11.30
C PHE A 42 -7.72 6.19 11.75
N ASN A 43 -8.44 5.68 12.75
CA ASN A 43 -9.61 6.39 13.28
C ASN A 43 -9.19 7.64 14.07
N SER A 44 -9.63 8.82 13.62
CA SER A 44 -9.46 10.14 14.28
C SER A 44 -10.72 10.63 15.00
N SER A 45 -11.66 9.74 15.33
CA SER A 45 -12.98 10.09 15.90
C SER A 45 -12.96 10.43 17.39
N SER A 46 -12.21 11.48 17.74
CA SER A 46 -12.52 12.40 18.82
C SER A 46 -11.79 13.73 18.53
N GLU A 47 -12.40 14.82 18.08
CA GLU A 47 -13.75 15.13 17.59
C GLU A 47 -13.69 15.34 16.07
N GLU A 48 -14.47 14.55 15.32
CA GLU A 48 -14.96 14.76 13.95
C GLU A 48 -14.04 15.50 12.95
N CYS A 49 -12.82 15.00 12.67
CA CYS A 49 -11.90 15.51 11.62
C CYS A 49 -11.00 16.72 11.98
N LYS A 50 -10.21 16.66 13.06
CA LYS A 50 -9.10 17.62 13.24
C LYS A 50 -7.81 17.17 12.55
N LEU A 51 -7.62 17.57 11.29
CA LEU A 51 -6.30 17.83 10.72
C LEU A 51 -6.10 19.34 10.68
N ASN A 52 -5.27 19.88 11.59
CA ASN A 52 -5.02 21.32 11.72
C ASN A 52 -4.21 21.97 10.57
N TYR A 53 -4.05 21.28 9.45
CA TYR A 53 -3.26 21.76 8.32
C TYR A 53 -3.89 21.28 7.02
N THR A 54 -4.86 22.00 6.49
CA THR A 54 -4.93 22.50 5.10
C THR A 54 -6.35 22.89 4.69
N VAL A 55 -6.42 23.97 3.92
CA VAL A 55 -7.64 24.60 3.41
C VAL A 55 -8.15 23.80 2.21
N GLN A 56 -9.04 22.83 2.41
CA GLN A 56 -9.88 22.28 1.34
C GLN A 56 -11.36 22.34 1.76
N ARG A 57 -12.19 22.97 0.93
CA ARG A 57 -13.44 23.61 1.33
C ARG A 57 -14.70 22.73 1.32
N ASP A 58 -14.65 21.47 0.90
CA ASP A 58 -15.87 20.66 0.75
C ASP A 58 -15.70 19.21 1.26
N TYR A 59 -15.20 19.02 2.48
CA TYR A 59 -15.28 17.73 3.15
C TYR A 59 -16.69 17.53 3.74
N VAL A 60 -17.51 16.72 3.08
CA VAL A 60 -18.76 16.23 3.65
C VAL A 60 -18.43 15.05 4.56
N CYS A 61 -18.34 15.28 5.88
CA CYS A 61 -18.32 14.20 6.87
C CYS A 61 -19.70 13.56 6.90
N PRO A 62 -19.89 12.33 6.40
CA PRO A 62 -21.23 11.78 6.30
C PRO A 62 -21.64 11.28 7.69
N LYS A 63 -22.81 11.73 8.13
CA LYS A 63 -23.45 11.30 9.38
C LYS A 63 -23.75 9.80 9.23
N GLN A 64 -22.96 8.96 9.89
CA GLN A 64 -22.92 7.49 9.71
C GLN A 64 -22.50 7.05 8.29
N LEU A 65 -21.19 6.97 8.07
CA LEU A 65 -20.62 6.13 7.00
C LEU A 65 -20.49 4.71 7.52
N THR A 66 -21.18 3.76 6.88
CA THR A 66 -20.67 2.39 6.85
C THR A 66 -19.45 2.40 5.94
N VAL A 67 -18.25 2.24 6.52
CA VAL A 67 -17.01 2.16 5.74
C VAL A 67 -16.77 0.70 5.39
N LEU A 68 -16.97 0.36 4.12
CA LEU A 68 -16.56 -0.93 3.59
C LEU A 68 -15.05 -0.94 3.45
N TYR A 69 -14.40 -1.98 3.96
CA TYR A 69 -12.95 -2.14 3.85
C TYR A 69 -12.60 -3.58 3.50
N ASN A 70 -11.64 -3.74 2.59
CA ASN A 70 -11.00 -5.00 2.28
C ASN A 70 -9.79 -5.19 3.18
N PRO A 71 -9.53 -6.39 3.74
CA PRO A 71 -8.22 -6.76 4.28
C PRO A 71 -7.09 -6.33 3.33
N LEU A 72 -5.96 -5.90 3.90
CA LEU A 72 -4.79 -5.52 3.12
C LEU A 72 -3.69 -6.54 3.33
N ASN A 73 -3.02 -6.92 2.26
CA ASN A 73 -1.73 -7.56 2.32
C ASN A 73 -0.71 -6.67 1.59
N ILE A 74 0.30 -6.20 2.31
CA ILE A 74 1.28 -5.24 1.81
C ILE A 74 2.59 -5.99 1.58
N HIS A 75 2.91 -6.22 0.31
CA HIS A 75 4.15 -6.84 -0.14
C HIS A 75 5.25 -5.79 -0.24
N LEU A 76 6.27 -5.90 0.60
CA LEU A 76 7.38 -4.96 0.65
C LEU A 76 8.66 -5.63 0.13
N PHE A 77 9.26 -5.02 -0.89
CA PHE A 77 10.56 -5.41 -1.43
C PHE A 77 11.62 -4.41 -0.98
N LEU A 78 12.56 -4.86 -0.15
CA LEU A 78 13.56 -3.99 0.48
C LEU A 78 14.81 -4.76 0.88
N ASP A 79 15.88 -4.01 1.17
CA ASP A 79 17.10 -4.57 1.75
C ASP A 79 16.90 -4.93 3.24
N SER A 80 17.92 -5.57 3.82
CA SER A 80 17.85 -6.01 5.22
C SER A 80 17.73 -4.85 6.21
N LEU A 81 18.36 -3.71 5.94
CA LEU A 81 18.33 -2.55 6.84
C LEU A 81 16.93 -1.91 6.87
N GLY A 82 16.33 -1.73 5.70
CA GLY A 82 14.95 -1.25 5.59
C GLY A 82 13.98 -2.24 6.23
N MET A 83 14.20 -3.55 6.06
CA MET A 83 13.36 -4.57 6.70
C MET A 83 13.36 -4.45 8.22
N ASP A 84 14.55 -4.38 8.82
CA ASP A 84 14.70 -4.20 10.27
C ASP A 84 14.05 -2.91 10.76
N PHE A 85 14.23 -1.80 10.03
CA PHE A 85 13.59 -0.53 10.35
C PHE A 85 12.06 -0.64 10.33
N ILE A 86 11.49 -1.17 9.24
CA ILE A 86 10.04 -1.26 9.08
C ILE A 86 9.44 -2.20 10.12
N LEU A 87 10.02 -3.38 10.35
CA LEU A 87 9.57 -4.31 11.40
C LEU A 87 9.53 -3.63 12.79
N ASN A 88 10.57 -2.87 13.12
CA ASN A 88 10.63 -2.12 14.37
C ASN A 88 9.56 -1.02 14.49
N VAL A 89 9.04 -0.50 13.38
CA VAL A 89 7.94 0.47 13.41
C VAL A 89 6.59 -0.22 13.41
N ILE A 90 6.35 -1.14 12.47
CA ILE A 90 5.02 -1.74 12.27
C ILE A 90 4.60 -2.66 13.40
N HIS A 91 5.52 -3.28 14.15
CA HIS A 91 5.13 -4.12 15.30
C HIS A 91 4.44 -3.29 16.41
N THR A 92 4.67 -1.98 16.43
CA THR A 92 3.99 -1.06 17.37
C THR A 92 2.58 -0.72 16.89
N TRP A 93 2.26 -0.96 15.62
CA TRP A 93 0.98 -0.63 15.01
C TRP A 93 0.01 -1.79 15.24
N ARG A 94 -1.03 -1.55 16.05
CA ARG A 94 -2.09 -2.53 16.33
C ARG A 94 -3.24 -2.38 15.35
N ILE A 95 -2.98 -2.60 14.06
CA ILE A 95 -3.98 -2.43 13.00
C ILE A 95 -4.62 -3.78 12.68
N ARG A 96 -5.95 -3.85 12.65
CA ARG A 96 -6.69 -5.06 12.26
C ARG A 96 -6.65 -5.27 10.75
N ASP A 97 -6.68 -6.53 10.32
CA ASP A 97 -6.83 -6.96 8.92
C ASP A 97 -5.78 -6.37 7.96
N VAL A 98 -4.57 -6.08 8.45
CA VAL A 98 -3.41 -5.69 7.64
C VAL A 98 -2.31 -6.70 7.88
N GLU A 99 -1.84 -7.32 6.81
CA GLU A 99 -0.67 -8.20 6.80
C GLU A 99 0.47 -7.52 6.03
N PHE A 100 1.70 -7.78 6.47
CA PHE A 100 2.91 -7.32 5.79
C PHE A 100 3.72 -8.53 5.37
N THR A 101 3.95 -8.67 4.07
CA THR A 101 4.77 -9.74 3.51
C THR A 101 6.08 -9.15 3.00
N PHE A 102 7.21 -9.67 3.48
CA PHE A 102 8.53 -9.11 3.20
C PHE A 102 9.32 -9.95 2.20
N TYR A 103 9.95 -9.29 1.24
CA TYR A 103 10.80 -9.91 0.22
C TYR A 103 12.15 -9.20 0.17
N PRO A 104 13.29 -9.93 0.12
CA PRO A 104 14.58 -9.32 -0.13
C PRO A 104 14.59 -8.65 -1.52
N PHE A 105 15.05 -7.40 -1.62
CA PHE A 105 15.14 -6.68 -2.90
C PHE A 105 15.94 -7.47 -3.96
N ASP A 106 17.02 -8.13 -3.54
CA ASP A 106 17.87 -8.95 -4.42
C ASP A 106 17.13 -10.12 -5.09
N SER A 107 15.98 -10.55 -4.53
CA SER A 107 15.14 -11.57 -5.15
C SER A 107 14.57 -11.15 -6.51
N LEU A 108 14.43 -9.84 -6.75
CA LEU A 108 13.99 -9.29 -8.03
C LEU A 108 15.13 -9.22 -9.06
N MET A 109 16.37 -8.97 -8.60
CA MET A 109 17.53 -8.77 -9.48
C MET A 109 17.78 -9.93 -10.42
N ARG A 110 17.61 -11.16 -9.91
CA ARG A 110 17.90 -12.39 -10.66
C ARG A 110 17.10 -12.50 -11.98
N TYR A 111 15.95 -11.83 -12.06
CA TYR A 111 15.07 -11.86 -13.23
C TYR A 111 15.41 -10.78 -14.26
N VAL A 112 16.03 -9.68 -13.85
CA VAL A 112 16.23 -8.50 -14.71
C VAL A 112 17.68 -8.22 -15.03
N GLN A 113 18.64 -8.83 -14.32
CA GLN A 113 20.08 -8.63 -14.52
C GLN A 113 20.56 -8.92 -15.97
N ALA A 114 19.84 -9.75 -16.71
CA ALA A 114 20.16 -10.11 -18.09
C ALA A 114 19.58 -9.13 -19.13
N ILE A 115 18.69 -8.23 -18.70
CA ILE A 115 18.05 -7.25 -19.57
C ILE A 115 18.97 -6.04 -19.69
N PRO A 116 19.37 -5.62 -20.90
CA PRO A 116 20.20 -4.43 -21.08
C PRO A 116 19.48 -3.19 -20.55
N ASP A 117 20.11 -2.47 -19.62
CA ASP A 117 19.61 -1.22 -19.09
C ASP A 117 20.45 -0.04 -19.62
N ILE A 118 19.77 0.90 -20.29
CA ILE A 118 20.35 2.15 -20.81
C ILE A 118 19.65 3.36 -20.15
N HIS A 119 18.72 3.11 -19.23
CA HIS A 119 17.87 4.13 -18.64
C HIS A 119 18.54 4.76 -17.41
N THR A 120 18.37 6.08 -17.24
CA THR A 120 19.00 6.84 -16.14
C THR A 120 18.44 6.48 -14.76
N ALA A 121 17.22 5.94 -14.69
CA ALA A 121 16.64 5.44 -13.44
C ALA A 121 17.29 4.13 -12.96
N GLY A 122 18.08 3.48 -13.81
CA GLY A 122 18.83 2.27 -13.49
C GLY A 122 17.95 1.04 -13.24
N ILE A 123 18.61 -0.03 -12.78
CA ILE A 123 18.03 -1.35 -12.55
C ILE A 123 16.83 -1.32 -11.58
N ALA A 124 16.78 -0.34 -10.68
CA ALA A 124 15.69 -0.16 -9.71
C ALA A 124 14.34 0.16 -10.36
N ALA A 125 14.31 0.77 -11.55
CA ALA A 125 13.08 0.92 -12.30
C ALA A 125 12.66 -0.39 -12.98
N LEU A 126 13.65 -1.16 -13.46
CA LEU A 126 13.43 -2.36 -14.23
C LEU A 126 12.88 -3.51 -13.38
N VAL A 127 13.31 -3.63 -12.13
CA VAL A 127 12.90 -4.71 -11.21
C VAL A 127 11.40 -4.76 -10.94
N LYS A 128 10.67 -3.67 -11.21
CA LYS A 128 9.22 -3.60 -11.12
C LYS A 128 8.53 -4.68 -11.96
N ILE A 129 9.11 -5.05 -13.10
CA ILE A 129 8.54 -6.09 -13.98
C ILE A 129 8.65 -7.51 -13.39
N ALA A 130 9.55 -7.71 -12.42
CA ALA A 130 9.82 -9.02 -11.82
C ALA A 130 8.95 -9.29 -10.58
N VAL A 131 8.13 -8.32 -10.15
CA VAL A 131 7.24 -8.48 -8.99
C VAL A 131 6.33 -9.71 -9.11
N PRO A 132 5.66 -9.97 -10.25
CA PRO A 132 4.81 -11.16 -10.41
C PRO A 132 5.56 -12.49 -10.25
N GLU A 133 6.86 -12.52 -10.55
CA GLU A 133 7.69 -13.73 -10.47
C GLU A 133 8.12 -14.08 -9.03
N VAL A 134 8.01 -13.14 -8.09
CA VAL A 134 8.46 -13.30 -6.70
C VAL A 134 7.30 -13.38 -5.73
N ILE A 135 6.17 -12.72 -6.01
CA ILE A 135 5.00 -12.76 -5.13
C ILE A 135 4.53 -14.21 -4.91
N THR A 136 4.09 -14.48 -3.68
CA THR A 136 3.77 -15.83 -3.18
C THR A 136 2.70 -16.51 -4.04
N PRO A 137 2.80 -17.83 -4.28
CA PRO A 137 1.74 -18.59 -4.92
C PRO A 137 0.40 -18.41 -4.21
N GLY A 138 -0.65 -18.01 -4.95
CA GLY A 138 -2.00 -17.80 -4.43
C GLY A 138 -2.49 -16.35 -4.48
N VAL A 139 -1.62 -15.39 -4.80
CA VAL A 139 -2.03 -14.01 -5.13
C VAL A 139 -2.40 -13.94 -6.60
N ASN A 140 -3.67 -13.69 -6.90
CA ASN A 140 -4.18 -13.64 -8.29
C ASN A 140 -4.11 -12.25 -8.92
N LYS A 141 -4.15 -11.19 -8.09
CA LYS A 141 -4.15 -9.78 -8.51
C LYS A 141 -3.27 -9.00 -7.53
N VAL A 142 -2.54 -8.00 -8.00
CA VAL A 142 -1.72 -7.14 -7.15
C VAL A 142 -1.60 -5.76 -7.79
N ILE A 143 -1.62 -4.70 -6.98
CA ILE A 143 -1.34 -3.34 -7.44
C ILE A 143 0.08 -2.97 -6.99
N LEU A 144 0.98 -2.76 -7.94
CA LEU A 144 2.31 -2.20 -7.67
C LEU A 144 2.23 -0.67 -7.62
N LEU A 145 2.65 -0.07 -6.51
CA LEU A 145 2.64 1.39 -6.30
C LEU A 145 4.00 1.88 -5.84
N ASP A 146 4.32 3.13 -6.18
CA ASP A 146 5.52 3.80 -5.69
C ASP A 146 5.31 4.32 -4.26
N SER A 147 6.37 4.30 -3.45
CA SER A 147 6.33 4.68 -2.03
C SER A 147 6.14 6.18 -1.78
N ASP A 148 6.28 7.01 -2.81
CA ASP A 148 6.05 8.45 -2.77
C ASP A 148 4.64 8.86 -3.22
N MET A 149 3.78 7.88 -3.56
CA MET A 149 2.39 8.14 -3.90
C MET A 149 1.55 8.46 -2.67
N LEU A 150 0.52 9.27 -2.88
CA LEU A 150 -0.54 9.53 -1.92
C LEU A 150 -1.89 9.21 -2.55
N PHE A 151 -2.76 8.62 -1.75
CA PHE A 151 -4.16 8.42 -2.04
C PHE A 151 -4.96 9.66 -1.62
N SER A 152 -6.00 9.94 -2.40
CA SER A 152 -7.05 10.92 -2.07
C SER A 152 -8.41 10.27 -1.81
N GLU A 153 -8.46 8.93 -1.87
CA GLU A 153 -9.66 8.11 -1.73
C GLU A 153 -9.24 6.67 -1.33
N ASN A 154 -10.19 5.85 -0.91
CA ASN A 154 -9.98 4.45 -0.58
C ASN A 154 -9.46 3.65 -1.81
N ILE A 155 -8.43 2.82 -1.57
CA ILE A 155 -7.79 1.97 -2.58
C ILE A 155 -8.75 0.96 -3.23
N ASN A 156 -9.88 0.66 -2.57
CA ASN A 156 -10.90 -0.22 -3.15
C ASN A 156 -11.41 0.28 -4.51
N VAL A 157 -11.46 1.60 -4.73
CA VAL A 157 -11.84 2.18 -6.02
C VAL A 157 -10.90 1.69 -7.13
N LEU A 158 -9.59 1.73 -6.86
CA LEU A 158 -8.59 1.23 -7.80
C LEU A 158 -8.61 -0.30 -7.92
N TRP A 159 -8.83 -1.00 -6.82
CA TRP A 159 -8.92 -2.47 -6.83
C TRP A 159 -10.10 -2.99 -7.65
N ASN A 160 -11.23 -2.30 -7.62
CA ASN A 160 -12.42 -2.68 -8.38
C ASN A 160 -12.22 -2.55 -9.90
N GLU A 161 -11.20 -1.82 -10.37
CA GLU A 161 -10.90 -1.76 -11.80
C GLU A 161 -10.48 -3.11 -12.39
N PHE A 162 -10.00 -4.05 -11.57
CA PHE A 162 -9.75 -5.42 -12.02
C PHE A 162 -11.02 -6.14 -12.48
N GLU A 163 -12.22 -5.72 -12.05
CA GLU A 163 -13.49 -6.28 -12.55
C GLU A 163 -13.74 -5.95 -14.02
N ASN A 164 -13.07 -4.91 -14.53
CA ASN A 164 -13.15 -4.51 -15.94
C ASN A 164 -12.13 -5.25 -16.83
N PHE A 165 -11.26 -6.09 -16.24
CA PHE A 165 -10.22 -6.81 -16.98
C PHE A 165 -10.78 -8.13 -17.51
N ASN A 166 -10.27 -8.57 -18.65
CA ASN A 166 -10.59 -9.87 -19.24
C ASN A 166 -9.36 -10.80 -19.20
N GLU A 167 -9.50 -12.03 -19.71
CA GLU A 167 -8.44 -13.06 -19.68
C GLU A 167 -7.13 -12.68 -20.38
N SER A 168 -7.09 -11.59 -21.16
CA SER A 168 -5.89 -11.11 -21.87
C SER A 168 -5.07 -10.04 -21.13
N GLN A 169 -5.54 -9.59 -19.97
CA GLN A 169 -4.91 -8.59 -19.11
C GLN A 169 -4.53 -9.24 -17.78
#